data_AF-A0A7C2GUJ1-F1
#
_entry.id   AF-A0A7C2GUJ1-F1
#
_cell.length_a   1.000
_cell.length_b   1.000
_cell.length_c   1.000
_cell.angle_alpha   90.00
_cell.angle_beta   90.00
_cell.angle_gamma   90.00
#
_symmetry.space_group_name_H-M   'P 1'
#
loop_
_entity.id
_entity.type
_entity.pdbx_description
1 polymer ?
#
loop_
_entity_poly.entity_id
_entity_poly.type
_entity_poly.pdbx_seq_one_letter_code
_entity_poly.pdbx_strand_id
1 'polypeptide(L)'
;MVKDRRLWGLSLAILGAALVGAGGQHKGSRGTLPEGEGRRILLSACVQCHGLGEIFAHRADAAGWEEVVSDMVARGTTLLPGEFEVLVQYLAQHFGPLVNINLLSEEELASRLAIERPLAAAIVRYRERRGPFRRITDLLNVEGMSEEIFERIREKITVGRGNER
;
A
#
# COMPACT_ATOMS: atom_id res chain seq x y z
N MET A 1 0.28 -66.66 -32.23
CA MET A 1 0.68 -65.24 -32.16
C MET A 1 -0.56 -64.39 -31.96
N VAL A 2 -0.42 -63.41 -31.08
CA VAL A 2 -1.46 -62.56 -30.48
C VAL A 2 -1.85 -61.38 -31.41
N LYS A 3 -3.05 -60.82 -31.14
CA LYS A 3 -3.58 -59.47 -31.50
C LYS A 3 -4.18 -59.29 -32.90
N ASP A 4 -5.24 -58.50 -33.11
CA ASP A 4 -5.83 -57.43 -32.28
C ASP A 4 -7.31 -57.19 -32.61
N ARG A 5 -8.09 -56.77 -31.60
CA ARG A 5 -9.50 -56.37 -31.67
C ARG A 5 -9.59 -54.85 -31.60
N ARG A 6 -10.29 -54.16 -32.51
CA ARG A 6 -10.85 -52.79 -32.33
C ARG A 6 -12.08 -52.64 -33.24
N LEU A 7 -13.30 -52.93 -32.77
CA LEU A 7 -14.23 -52.11 -31.98
C LEU A 7 -14.64 -50.77 -32.62
N TRP A 8 -15.96 -50.69 -32.83
CA TRP A 8 -16.75 -49.65 -33.46
C TRP A 8 -16.55 -48.25 -32.87
N GLY A 9 -16.40 -47.27 -33.75
CA GLY A 9 -16.64 -45.87 -33.44
C GLY A 9 -18.13 -45.54 -33.56
N LEU A 10 -18.65 -44.81 -32.59
CA LEU A 10 -19.65 -43.73 -32.71
C LEU A 10 -20.15 -43.40 -31.30
N SER A 11 -19.88 -42.18 -30.83
CA SER A 11 -20.79 -41.47 -29.92
C SER A 11 -20.48 -39.98 -29.98
N LEU A 12 -21.52 -39.22 -30.36
CA LEU A 12 -21.59 -37.77 -30.40
C LEU A 12 -21.59 -37.16 -28.98
N ALA A 13 -21.18 -35.90 -28.96
CA ALA A 13 -21.09 -34.97 -27.84
C ALA A 13 -22.39 -34.72 -27.06
N ILE A 14 -22.26 -34.35 -25.78
CA ILE A 14 -23.07 -33.27 -25.16
C ILE A 14 -22.15 -32.42 -24.26
N LEU A 15 -22.17 -31.12 -24.56
CA LEU A 15 -21.58 -30.01 -23.81
C LEU A 15 -22.48 -29.71 -22.60
N GLY A 16 -21.92 -29.67 -21.38
CA GLY A 16 -22.66 -29.33 -20.17
C GLY A 16 -21.77 -28.58 -19.18
N ALA A 17 -21.70 -27.26 -19.33
CA ALA A 17 -21.01 -26.36 -18.41
C ALA A 17 -21.84 -26.16 -17.14
N ALA A 18 -21.24 -26.38 -15.97
CA ALA A 18 -21.78 -25.94 -14.68
C ALA A 18 -20.72 -25.10 -13.96
N LEU A 19 -20.86 -23.77 -14.08
CA LEU A 19 -20.15 -22.80 -13.27
C LEU A 19 -20.97 -22.56 -12.01
N VAL A 20 -20.49 -23.02 -10.86
CA VAL A 20 -20.93 -22.51 -9.55
C VAL A 20 -19.80 -21.68 -8.98
N GLY A 21 -19.86 -20.38 -9.27
CA GLY A 21 -19.07 -19.37 -8.59
C GLY A 21 -19.78 -18.96 -7.31
N ALA A 22 -19.19 -19.28 -6.16
CA ALA A 22 -19.49 -18.63 -4.89
C ALA A 22 -18.19 -18.02 -4.34
N GLY A 23 -17.68 -17.02 -5.07
CA GLY A 23 -16.65 -16.14 -4.53
C GLY A 23 -17.28 -15.27 -3.45
N GLY A 24 -16.91 -15.53 -2.19
CA GLY A 24 -17.25 -14.66 -1.06
C GLY A 24 -16.80 -13.23 -1.37
N GLN A 25 -17.74 -12.29 -1.25
CA GLN A 25 -17.45 -10.87 -1.39
C GLN A 25 -16.64 -10.41 -0.18
N HIS A 26 -15.31 -10.49 -0.26
CA HIS A 26 -14.45 -9.71 0.61
C HIS A 26 -14.55 -8.24 0.18
N LYS A 27 -15.41 -7.48 0.86
CA LYS A 27 -15.34 -6.01 0.86
C LYS A 27 -14.08 -5.57 1.62
N GLY A 28 -12.91 -5.73 0.99
CA GLY A 28 -11.67 -5.09 1.42
C GLY A 28 -11.60 -3.67 0.85
N SER A 29 -11.28 -2.69 1.68
CA SER A 29 -11.16 -1.29 1.27
C SER A 29 -10.12 -1.12 0.15
N ARG A 30 -10.37 -0.16 -0.74
CA ARG A 30 -9.48 0.19 -1.86
C ARG A 30 -8.19 0.84 -1.33
N GLY A 31 -7.23 0.01 -0.97
CA GLY A 31 -5.81 0.36 -0.88
C GLY A 31 -5.03 -0.78 -1.50
N THR A 32 -4.44 -0.57 -2.67
CA THR A 32 -3.50 -1.55 -3.23
C THR A 32 -2.21 -1.46 -2.43
N LEU A 33 -1.73 -2.59 -1.91
CA LEU A 33 -0.40 -2.65 -1.29
C LEU A 33 0.65 -2.18 -2.31
N PRO A 34 1.48 -1.18 -1.96
CA PRO A 34 2.56 -0.73 -2.83
C PRO A 34 3.48 -1.87 -3.26
N GLU A 35 4.00 -1.80 -4.48
CA GLU A 35 4.92 -2.83 -4.97
C GLU A 35 6.26 -2.77 -4.23
N GLY A 36 6.93 -3.92 -4.12
CA GLY A 36 8.23 -4.03 -3.49
C GLY A 36 8.43 -5.36 -2.78
N GLU A 37 9.67 -5.62 -2.36
CA GLU A 37 10.04 -6.86 -1.67
C GLU A 37 9.27 -7.05 -0.36
N GLY A 38 9.09 -5.98 0.41
CA GLY A 38 8.30 -6.02 1.65
C GLY A 38 6.83 -6.38 1.43
N ARG A 39 6.25 -6.08 0.26
CA ARG A 39 4.90 -6.55 -0.09
C ARG A 39 4.85 -8.06 -0.22
N ARG A 40 5.85 -8.69 -0.84
CA ARG A 40 5.93 -10.14 -0.99
C ARG A 40 5.98 -10.80 0.37
N ILE A 41 6.85 -10.31 1.25
CA ILE A 41 7.02 -10.80 2.62
C ILE A 41 5.72 -10.62 3.41
N LEU A 42 5.08 -9.43 3.33
CA LEU A 42 3.83 -9.14 4.02
C LEU A 42 2.70 -10.11 3.61
N LEU A 43 2.58 -10.36 2.30
CA LEU A 43 1.57 -11.27 1.75
C LEU A 43 1.86 -12.74 2.06
N SER A 44 3.11 -13.14 2.27
CA SER A 44 3.42 -14.52 2.67
C SER A 44 3.25 -14.73 4.17
N ALA A 45 3.68 -13.77 5.00
CA ALA A 45 3.83 -13.98 6.44
C ALA A 45 2.65 -13.52 7.29
N CYS A 46 2.01 -12.39 6.94
CA CYS A 46 1.08 -11.71 7.85
C CYS A 46 -0.40 -12.02 7.58
N VAL A 47 -0.77 -12.33 6.33
CA VAL A 47 -2.18 -12.56 5.96
C VAL A 47 -2.66 -14.00 6.17
N GLN A 48 -1.86 -14.82 6.85
CA GLN A 48 -2.21 -16.22 7.13
C GLN A 48 -3.26 -16.35 8.24
N CYS A 49 -3.32 -15.40 9.16
CA CYS A 49 -4.23 -15.43 10.32
C CYS A 49 -5.33 -14.35 10.28
N HIS A 50 -5.05 -13.16 9.73
CA HIS A 50 -6.03 -12.08 9.59
C HIS A 50 -5.78 -11.25 8.32
N GLY A 51 -6.76 -10.43 7.93
CA GLY A 51 -6.64 -9.54 6.76
C GLY A 51 -5.76 -8.30 7.02
N LEU A 52 -5.49 -7.55 5.95
CA LEU A 52 -4.63 -6.36 5.95
C LEU A 52 -5.31 -5.08 6.47
N GLY A 53 -6.57 -5.16 6.91
CA GLY A 53 -7.35 -3.98 7.31
C GLY A 53 -6.64 -3.13 8.37
N GLU A 54 -6.06 -3.79 9.38
CA GLU A 54 -5.33 -3.14 10.45
C GLU A 54 -4.07 -2.43 9.95
N ILE A 55 -3.40 -2.97 8.93
CA ILE A 55 -2.18 -2.36 8.37
C ILE A 55 -2.51 -1.05 7.66
N PHE A 56 -3.64 -1.01 6.94
CA PHE A 56 -4.07 0.21 6.28
C PHE A 56 -4.45 1.31 7.27
N ALA A 57 -4.97 0.96 8.45
CA ALA A 57 -5.34 1.90 9.51
C ALA A 57 -4.16 2.30 10.40
N HIS A 58 -3.19 1.40 10.61
CA HIS A 58 -2.04 1.67 11.45
C HIS A 58 -1.03 2.59 10.76
N ARG A 59 -0.54 3.57 11.51
CA ARG A 59 0.42 4.58 11.05
C ARG A 59 1.50 4.73 12.11
N ALA A 60 2.66 4.14 11.86
CA ALA A 60 3.78 4.11 12.78
C ALA A 60 5.11 4.33 12.05
N ASP A 61 6.12 4.82 12.74
CA ASP A 61 7.48 4.86 12.21
C ASP A 61 8.13 3.46 12.27
N ALA A 62 9.42 3.37 11.91
CA ALA A 62 10.12 2.09 11.89
C ALA A 62 10.14 1.40 13.26
N ALA A 63 10.32 2.16 14.35
CA ALA A 63 10.32 1.59 15.70
C ALA A 63 8.95 1.04 16.08
N GLY A 64 7.87 1.77 15.82
CA GLY A 64 6.53 1.26 16.08
C GLY A 64 6.17 0.05 15.21
N TRP A 65 6.60 0.02 13.95
CA TRP A 65 6.39 -1.15 13.09
C TRP A 65 7.24 -2.35 13.50
N GLU A 66 8.45 -2.14 14.03
CA GLU A 66 9.27 -3.19 14.60
C GLU A 66 8.56 -3.87 15.77
N GLU A 67 7.95 -3.11 16.68
CA GLU A 67 7.14 -3.65 17.77
C GLU A 67 5.99 -4.51 17.24
N VAL A 68 5.22 -3.99 16.27
CA VAL A 68 4.09 -4.72 15.68
C VAL A 68 4.55 -6.02 15.00
N VAL A 69 5.61 -5.99 14.20
CA VAL A 69 6.11 -7.18 13.50
C VAL A 69 6.65 -8.21 14.51
N SER A 70 7.37 -7.76 15.54
CA SER A 70 7.87 -8.61 16.62
C SER A 70 6.72 -9.32 17.36
N ASP A 71 5.66 -8.59 17.68
CA ASP A 71 4.46 -9.12 18.33
C ASP A 71 3.77 -10.21 17.49
N MET A 72 3.75 -10.05 16.17
CA MET A 72 3.20 -11.06 15.27
C MET A 72 4.10 -12.30 15.17
N VAL A 73 5.43 -12.11 15.16
CA VAL A 73 6.40 -13.23 15.16
C VAL A 73 6.23 -14.05 16.44
N ALA A 74 6.11 -13.39 17.59
CA ALA A 74 5.86 -14.05 18.87
C ALA A 74 4.54 -14.86 18.91
N ARG A 75 3.55 -14.48 18.11
CA ARG A 75 2.26 -15.18 17.98
C ARG A 75 2.27 -16.33 16.98
N GLY A 76 3.39 -16.57 16.29
CA GLY A 76 3.61 -17.75 15.46
C GLY A 76 3.82 -17.49 13.97
N THR A 77 3.95 -16.24 13.51
CA THR A 77 4.48 -16.02 12.14
C THR A 77 5.99 -16.24 12.10
N THR A 78 6.50 -16.69 10.96
CA THR A 78 7.94 -16.94 10.75
C THR A 78 8.43 -16.08 9.60
N LEU A 79 9.54 -15.38 9.82
CA LEU A 79 10.26 -14.60 8.81
C LEU A 79 11.65 -15.20 8.60
N LEU A 80 12.15 -15.18 7.38
CA LEU A 80 13.53 -15.58 7.08
C LEU A 80 14.53 -14.54 7.61
N PRO A 81 15.81 -14.91 7.77
CA PRO A 81 16.87 -13.95 8.11
C PRO A 81 16.87 -12.77 7.14
N GLY A 82 16.82 -11.54 7.67
CA GLY A 82 16.76 -10.30 6.89
C GLY A 82 15.37 -9.87 6.42
N GLU A 83 14.38 -10.78 6.35
CA GLU A 83 13.01 -10.39 5.95
C GLU A 83 12.33 -9.49 6.97
N PHE A 84 12.70 -9.62 8.25
CA PHE A 84 12.20 -8.76 9.33
C PHE A 84 12.50 -7.28 9.04
N GLU A 85 13.78 -6.97 8.77
CA GLU A 85 14.20 -5.59 8.52
C GLU A 85 13.55 -5.03 7.24
N VAL A 86 13.50 -5.82 6.17
CA VAL A 86 12.86 -5.41 4.91
C VAL A 86 11.36 -5.13 5.12
N LEU A 87 10.67 -5.97 5.90
CA LEU A 87 9.26 -5.79 6.19
C LEU A 87 9.01 -4.53 7.03
N VAL A 88 9.79 -4.30 8.09
CA VAL A 88 9.68 -3.10 8.93
C VAL A 88 9.90 -1.83 8.11
N GLN A 89 10.95 -1.79 7.28
CA GLN A 89 11.23 -0.63 6.43
C GLN A 89 10.10 -0.38 5.42
N TYR A 90 9.59 -1.44 4.78
CA TYR A 90 8.46 -1.33 3.86
C TYR A 90 7.21 -0.79 4.56
N LEU A 91 6.87 -1.31 5.74
CA LEU A 91 5.71 -0.85 6.50
C LEU A 91 5.88 0.62 6.93
N ALA A 92 7.04 1.01 7.41
CA ALA A 92 7.32 2.40 7.78
C ALA A 92 7.28 3.37 6.58
N GLN A 93 7.75 2.93 5.41
CA GLN A 93 7.76 3.76 4.20
C GLN A 93 6.37 3.98 3.60
N HIS A 94 5.50 2.96 3.68
CA HIS A 94 4.18 2.98 3.03
C HIS A 94 3.03 3.28 3.98
N PHE A 95 3.20 2.98 5.26
CA PHE A 95 2.23 3.16 6.33
C PHE A 95 2.87 3.91 7.52
N GLY A 96 3.78 4.84 7.20
CA GLY A 96 4.39 5.79 8.13
C GLY A 96 3.43 6.87 8.63
N PRO A 97 3.80 7.68 9.62
CA PRO A 97 3.01 8.84 10.03
C PRO A 97 2.80 9.79 8.84
N LEU A 98 1.57 10.32 8.73
CA LEU A 98 1.23 11.26 7.66
C LEU A 98 2.14 12.48 7.67
N VAL A 99 2.53 12.91 6.48
CA VAL A 99 3.37 14.07 6.24
C VAL A 99 2.53 15.33 6.31
N ASN A 100 2.79 16.17 7.32
CA ASN A 100 2.14 17.47 7.41
C ASN A 100 2.78 18.48 6.46
N ILE A 101 2.10 18.75 5.34
CA ILE A 101 2.58 19.65 4.28
C ILE A 101 2.64 21.13 4.69
N ASN A 102 2.09 21.48 5.85
CA ASN A 102 2.19 22.83 6.41
C ASN A 102 3.38 23.03 7.36
N LEU A 103 4.02 21.95 7.85
CA LEU A 103 5.02 22.04 8.92
C LEU A 103 6.44 21.65 8.50
N LEU A 104 6.58 20.65 7.63
CA LEU A 104 7.90 20.11 7.30
C LEU A 104 8.70 21.03 6.37
N SER A 105 10.02 21.02 6.50
CA SER A 105 10.96 21.71 5.61
C SER A 105 10.95 21.14 4.19
N GLU A 106 11.55 21.86 3.24
CA GLU A 106 11.74 21.39 1.87
C GLU A 106 12.42 20.02 1.82
N GLU A 107 13.52 19.86 2.56
CA GLU A 107 14.31 18.62 2.57
C GLU A 107 13.51 17.45 3.14
N GLU A 108 12.79 17.68 4.24
CA GLU A 108 11.91 16.67 4.83
C GLU A 108 10.76 16.28 3.89
N LEU A 109 10.16 17.25 3.19
CA LEU A 109 9.11 16.98 2.21
C LEU A 109 9.65 16.16 1.02
N ALA A 110 10.79 16.54 0.46
CA ALA A 110 11.43 15.83 -0.64
C ALA A 110 11.72 14.37 -0.26
N SER A 111 12.35 14.16 0.90
CA SER A 111 12.71 12.85 1.42
C SER A 111 11.48 11.98 1.72
N ARG A 112 10.54 12.49 2.53
CA ARG A 112 9.41 11.68 3.01
C ARG A 112 8.36 11.38 1.95
N LEU A 113 8.23 12.23 0.93
CA LEU A 113 7.25 12.03 -0.15
C LEU A 113 7.88 11.43 -1.42
N ALA A 114 9.21 11.24 -1.43
CA ALA A 114 9.95 10.86 -2.63
C ALA A 114 9.54 11.75 -3.82
N ILE A 115 9.71 13.06 -3.64
CA ILE A 115 9.47 14.09 -4.67
C ILE A 115 10.76 14.88 -4.88
N GLU A 116 10.91 15.42 -6.08
CA GLU A 116 12.07 16.22 -6.44
C GLU A 116 12.15 17.50 -5.61
N ARG A 117 13.38 17.91 -5.23
CA ARG A 117 13.62 19.13 -4.44
C ARG A 117 12.93 20.37 -5.00
N PRO A 118 12.94 20.65 -6.33
CA PRO A 118 12.23 21.80 -6.89
C PRO A 118 10.72 21.83 -6.57
N LEU A 119 10.07 20.67 -6.55
CA LEU A 119 8.65 20.56 -6.20
C LEU A 119 8.42 20.79 -4.72
N ALA A 120 9.24 20.17 -3.85
CA ALA A 120 9.18 20.42 -2.41
C ALA A 120 9.38 21.91 -2.09
N ALA A 121 10.35 22.56 -2.76
CA ALA A 121 10.60 23.99 -2.65
C ALA A 121 9.38 24.82 -3.08
N ALA A 122 8.70 24.40 -4.16
CA ALA A 122 7.48 25.06 -4.63
C ALA A 122 6.32 24.96 -3.62
N ILE A 123 6.18 23.82 -2.93
CA ILE A 123 5.18 23.64 -1.86
C ILE A 123 5.44 24.60 -0.71
N VAL A 124 6.68 24.69 -0.22
CA VAL A 124 7.08 25.61 0.86
C VAL A 124 6.83 27.06 0.46
N ARG A 125 7.31 27.45 -0.73
CA ARG A 125 7.09 28.80 -1.28
C ARG A 125 5.61 29.13 -1.42
N TYR A 126 4.77 28.17 -1.80
CA TYR A 126 3.34 28.38 -1.93
C TYR A 126 2.70 28.72 -0.58
N ARG A 127 2.94 27.91 0.46
CA ARG A 127 2.34 28.12 1.78
C ARG A 127 2.88 29.38 2.49
N GLU A 128 4.11 29.80 2.21
CA GLU A 128 4.67 31.05 2.73
C GLU A 128 3.99 32.28 2.12
N ARG A 129 3.67 32.24 0.82
CA ARG A 129 3.05 33.38 0.13
C ARG A 129 1.53 33.44 0.26
N ARG A 130 0.86 32.28 0.30
CA ARG A 130 -0.60 32.17 0.28
C ARG A 130 -1.21 31.85 1.65
N GLY A 131 -0.37 31.51 2.63
CA GLY A 131 -0.79 30.90 3.89
C GLY A 131 -0.86 29.37 3.79
N PRO A 132 -1.06 28.68 4.94
CA PRO A 132 -1.09 27.22 4.99
C PRO A 132 -2.18 26.64 4.11
N PHE A 133 -1.92 25.45 3.55
CA PHE A 133 -2.91 24.67 2.81
C PHE A 133 -4.08 24.30 3.74
N ARG A 134 -5.31 24.46 3.26
CA ARG A 134 -6.54 24.12 4.01
C ARG A 134 -7.03 22.72 3.68
N ARG A 135 -6.73 22.24 2.48
CA ARG A 135 -7.04 20.88 2.01
C ARG A 135 -5.83 20.34 1.27
N ILE A 136 -5.66 19.02 1.29
CA ILE A 136 -4.56 18.38 0.54
C ILE A 136 -4.67 18.66 -0.97
N THR A 137 -5.90 18.80 -1.49
CA THR A 137 -6.18 19.12 -2.91
C THR A 137 -5.65 20.48 -3.33
N ASP A 138 -5.38 21.38 -2.37
CA ASP A 138 -4.82 22.71 -2.67
C ASP A 138 -3.41 22.60 -3.29
N LEU A 139 -2.72 21.47 -3.10
CA LEU A 139 -1.44 21.16 -3.75
C LEU A 139 -1.51 21.20 -5.28
N LEU A 140 -2.66 20.94 -5.90
CA LEU A 140 -2.83 21.01 -7.35
C LEU A 140 -2.66 22.44 -7.91
N ASN A 141 -2.64 23.45 -7.04
CA ASN A 141 -2.32 24.84 -7.41
C ASN A 141 -0.82 25.17 -7.32
N VAL A 142 0.01 24.23 -6.87
CA VAL A 142 1.46 24.40 -6.76
C VAL A 142 2.10 24.14 -8.12
N GLU A 143 2.95 25.08 -8.56
CA GLU A 143 3.73 24.92 -9.79
C GLU A 143 4.59 23.65 -9.75
N GLY A 144 4.51 22.84 -10.81
CA GLY A 144 5.19 21.55 -10.91
C GLY A 144 4.44 20.38 -10.27
N MET A 145 3.31 20.61 -9.58
CA MET A 145 2.44 19.52 -9.13
C MET A 145 1.58 19.02 -10.29
N SER A 146 1.70 17.73 -10.62
CA SER A 146 0.78 17.05 -11.55
C SER A 146 -0.25 16.22 -10.78
N GLU A 147 -1.37 15.89 -11.44
CA GLU A 147 -2.37 14.96 -10.88
C GLU A 147 -1.73 13.60 -10.57
N GLU A 148 -0.83 13.11 -11.41
CA GLU A 148 -0.10 11.85 -11.19
C GLU A 148 0.71 11.87 -9.89
N ILE A 149 1.47 12.94 -9.66
CA ILE A 149 2.25 13.09 -8.42
C ILE A 149 1.31 13.21 -7.22
N PHE A 150 0.24 14.00 -7.35
CA PHE A 150 -0.75 14.16 -6.29
C PHE A 150 -1.40 12.83 -5.90
N GLU A 151 -1.89 12.05 -6.86
CA GLU A 151 -2.50 10.74 -6.60
C GLU A 151 -1.53 9.75 -5.97
N ARG A 152 -0.24 9.84 -6.31
CA ARG A 152 0.80 9.01 -5.67
C ARG A 152 1.03 9.35 -4.19
N ILE A 153 0.88 10.62 -3.80
CA ILE A 153 1.22 11.09 -2.44
C ILE A 153 0.00 11.36 -1.55
N ARG A 154 -1.22 11.45 -2.10
CA ARG A 154 -2.44 11.90 -1.40
C ARG A 154 -2.74 11.13 -0.10
N GLU A 155 -2.47 9.83 -0.08
CA GLU A 155 -2.71 8.97 1.10
C GLU A 155 -1.61 9.07 2.16
N LYS A 156 -0.50 9.75 1.85
CA LYS A 156 0.65 9.96 2.73
C LYS A 156 0.69 11.35 3.35
N ILE A 157 -0.18 12.26 2.96
CA ILE A 157 -0.14 13.68 3.36
C ILE A 157 -1.33 14.08 4.22
N THR A 158 -1.12 15.13 5.01
CA THR A 158 -2.16 15.82 5.77
C THR A 158 -1.85 17.31 5.81
N VAL A 159 -2.87 18.14 6.00
CA VAL A 159 -2.70 19.57 6.33
C VAL A 159 -2.61 19.80 7.85
N GLY A 160 -2.68 18.72 8.64
CA GLY A 160 -2.88 18.74 10.09
C GLY A 160 -4.35 18.99 10.44
N ARG A 161 -4.74 18.77 11.71
CA ARG A 161 -6.02 19.29 12.21
C ARG A 161 -5.91 20.81 12.30
N GLY A 162 -6.34 21.52 11.27
CA GLY A 162 -6.73 22.92 11.44
C GLY A 162 -8.02 22.94 12.25
N ASN A 163 -7.96 23.39 13.51
CA ASN A 163 -9.11 23.73 14.38
C ASN A 163 -10.46 23.11 13.96
N GLU A 164 -10.64 21.82 14.21
CA GLU A 164 -11.98 21.23 14.33
C GLU A 164 -12.39 21.40 15.79
N ARG A 165 -13.05 22.51 16.09
CA ARG A 165 -13.98 22.64 17.22
C ARG A 165 -15.35 22.98 16.67
#